data_AF-A0A1J3E9N6-F1
#
_entry.id   AF-A0A1J3E9N6-F1
#
_cell.length_a   1.000
_cell.length_b   1.000
_cell.length_c   1.000
_cell.angle_alpha   90.00
_cell.angle_beta   90.00
_cell.angle_gamma   90.00
#
_symmetry.space_group_name_H-M   'P 1'
#
loop_
_entity.id
_entity.type
_entity.pdbx_description
1 polymer ?
#
loop_
_entity_poly.entity_id
_entity_poly.type
_entity_poly.pdbx_seq_one_letter_code
_entity_poly.pdbx_strand_id
1 'polypeptide(L)'
;ICYFFYKNITFGVTLFLYEAYTSFSAQPVYNDWFLSLFNVFFSSLPVIALGVFDQDVSARFCYKFPLLYQEGVQNLLFSWKRIIGWMLNGLMTGLAIFFLCKESLKHQLYNPNGKTAGREILGGTMYTCVVWVVNLQMALAISYFTWVQHIVIWGSVAFWYIFLMIYGAMAPSFSTDAYKVFLEALAPAPSYWLTTLFVMI
;
A
#
# COMPACT_ATOMS: atom_id res chain seq x y z
N ILE A 1 -10.78 -0.26 12.15
CA ILE A 1 -10.27 -1.61 12.51
C ILE A 1 -10.23 -2.54 11.29
N CYS A 2 -11.34 -2.79 10.59
CA CYS A 2 -11.35 -3.70 9.43
C CYS A 2 -10.33 -3.31 8.34
N TYR A 3 -10.26 -2.04 8.00
CA TYR A 3 -9.23 -1.52 7.09
C TYR A 3 -7.81 -1.71 7.62
N PHE A 4 -7.59 -1.59 8.94
CA PHE A 4 -6.28 -1.84 9.55
C PHE A 4 -5.85 -3.30 9.35
N PHE A 5 -6.75 -4.26 9.52
CA PHE A 5 -6.46 -5.67 9.19
C PHE A 5 -6.15 -5.85 7.71
N TYR A 6 -6.98 -5.28 6.83
CA TYR A 6 -6.78 -5.34 5.38
C TYR A 6 -5.37 -4.90 4.99
N LYS A 7 -4.94 -3.68 5.36
CA LYS A 7 -3.64 -3.15 4.94
C LYS A 7 -2.45 -3.97 5.46
N ASN A 8 -2.53 -4.47 6.69
CA ASN A 8 -1.45 -5.22 7.32
C ASN A 8 -1.34 -6.62 6.72
N ILE A 9 -2.48 -7.25 6.42
CA ILE A 9 -2.51 -8.55 5.74
C ILE A 9 -2.01 -8.41 4.30
N THR A 10 -2.45 -7.40 3.55
CA THR A 10 -1.93 -7.15 2.20
C THR A 10 -0.41 -7.02 2.21
N PHE A 11 0.14 -6.20 3.11
CA PHE A 11 1.58 -6.05 3.25
C PHE A 11 2.28 -7.35 3.67
N GLY A 12 1.80 -8.01 4.72
CA GLY A 12 2.38 -9.26 5.23
C GLY A 12 2.34 -10.41 4.22
N VAL A 13 1.27 -10.52 3.42
CA VAL A 13 1.15 -11.53 2.37
C VAL A 13 2.18 -11.31 1.28
N THR A 14 2.46 -10.07 0.87
CA THR A 14 3.51 -9.81 -0.14
C THR A 14 4.89 -10.28 0.33
N LEU A 15 5.22 -10.07 1.62
CA LEU A 15 6.45 -10.57 2.23
C LEU A 15 6.48 -12.10 2.27
N PHE A 16 5.40 -12.71 2.76
CA PHE A 16 5.30 -14.16 2.88
C PHE A 16 5.46 -14.89 1.54
N LEU A 17 4.84 -14.37 0.49
CA LEU A 17 4.96 -14.95 -0.86
C LEU A 17 6.37 -14.80 -1.42
N TYR A 18 7.05 -13.69 -1.13
CA TYR A 18 8.43 -13.51 -1.55
C TYR A 18 9.37 -14.49 -0.83
N GLU A 19 9.20 -14.68 0.48
CA GLU A 19 9.94 -15.70 1.23
C GLU A 19 9.71 -17.09 0.65
N ALA A 20 8.46 -17.45 0.35
CA ALA A 20 8.15 -18.71 -0.32
C ALA A 20 8.83 -18.83 -1.70
N TYR A 21 8.91 -17.73 -2.46
CA TYR A 21 9.57 -17.70 -3.76
C TYR A 21 11.10 -17.87 -3.67
N THR A 22 11.72 -17.36 -2.61
CA THR A 22 13.16 -17.52 -2.36
C THR A 22 13.49 -18.79 -1.55
N SER A 23 12.56 -19.75 -1.48
CA SER A 23 12.73 -21.01 -0.72
C SER A 23 13.01 -20.79 0.78
N PHE A 24 12.37 -19.77 1.36
CA PHE A 24 12.49 -19.39 2.77
C PHE A 24 13.93 -19.08 3.19
N SER A 25 14.67 -18.41 2.31
CA SER A 25 16.05 -17.97 2.58
C SER A 25 16.17 -16.83 3.59
N ALA A 26 15.05 -16.28 4.08
CA ALA A 26 14.98 -15.13 4.99
C ALA A 26 15.60 -13.86 4.40
N GLN A 27 15.60 -13.73 3.06
CA GLN A 27 16.07 -12.53 2.38
C GLN A 27 14.93 -11.51 2.29
N PRO A 28 15.06 -10.33 2.92
CA PRO A 28 13.99 -9.34 2.87
C PRO A 28 13.87 -8.76 1.47
N VAL A 29 12.66 -8.73 0.91
CA VAL A 29 12.40 -8.06 -0.38
C VAL A 29 12.38 -6.54 -0.26
N TYR A 30 11.92 -6.04 0.88
CA TYR A 30 11.86 -4.62 1.18
C TYR A 30 13.09 -4.20 1.97
N ASN A 31 13.59 -3.00 1.68
CA ASN A 31 14.65 -2.38 2.47
C ASN A 31 14.16 -2.09 3.90
N ASP A 32 15.05 -2.11 4.89
CA ASP A 32 14.71 -1.94 6.32
C ASP A 32 13.94 -0.64 6.60
N TRP A 33 14.30 0.44 5.90
CA TRP A 33 13.59 1.71 6.00
C TRP A 33 12.17 1.62 5.42
N PHE A 34 11.96 0.83 4.36
CA PHE A 34 10.64 0.65 3.77
C PHE A 34 9.72 -0.10 4.75
N LEU A 35 10.24 -1.15 5.39
CA LEU A 35 9.54 -1.91 6.44
C LEU A 35 9.14 -1.01 7.62
N SER A 36 10.08 -0.20 8.09
CA SER A 36 9.89 0.67 9.26
C SER A 36 8.88 1.79 8.98
N LEU A 37 8.99 2.44 7.82
CA LEU A 37 8.14 3.57 7.47
C LEU A 37 6.71 3.17 7.07
N PHE A 38 6.50 1.93 6.63
CA PHE A 38 5.18 1.45 6.21
C PHE A 38 4.13 1.63 7.31
N ASN A 39 4.45 1.19 8.53
CA ASN A 39 3.53 1.24 9.66
C ASN A 39 3.43 2.64 10.28
N VAL A 40 4.50 3.43 10.22
CA VAL A 40 4.57 4.74 10.90
C VAL A 40 3.99 5.85 10.04
N PHE A 41 4.50 6.08 8.83
CA PHE A 41 4.13 7.27 8.06
C PHE A 41 3.11 6.97 6.97
N PHE A 42 3.32 5.90 6.22
CA PHE A 42 2.52 5.64 5.02
C PHE A 42 1.12 5.10 5.33
N SER A 43 0.95 4.47 6.50
CA SER A 43 -0.31 3.80 6.79
C SER A 43 -0.98 4.19 8.10
N SER A 44 -0.31 4.87 9.04
CA SER A 44 -0.97 5.30 10.29
C SER A 44 -1.71 6.62 10.10
N LEU A 45 -1.09 7.60 9.43
CA LEU A 45 -1.65 8.95 9.25
C LEU A 45 -3.00 8.93 8.50
N PRO A 46 -3.17 8.21 7.37
CA PRO A 46 -4.47 8.09 6.71
C PRO A 46 -5.53 7.41 7.57
N VAL A 47 -5.13 6.40 8.35
CA VAL A 47 -6.05 5.66 9.23
C VAL A 47 -6.51 6.52 10.41
N ILE A 48 -5.61 7.32 10.98
CA ILE A 48 -5.93 8.25 12.06
C ILE A 48 -6.83 9.37 11.53
N ALA A 49 -6.49 9.94 10.37
CA ALA A 49 -7.31 10.98 9.75
C ALA A 49 -8.72 10.47 9.43
N LEU A 50 -8.86 9.25 8.93
CA LEU A 50 -10.17 8.60 8.76
C LEU A 50 -10.87 8.44 10.10
N GLY A 51 -10.20 7.88 11.12
CA GLY A 51 -10.82 7.64 12.42
C GLY A 51 -11.31 8.88 13.16
N VAL A 52 -10.70 10.04 12.92
CA VAL A 52 -11.03 11.30 13.61
C VAL A 52 -12.01 12.17 12.81
N PHE A 53 -11.85 12.23 11.48
CA PHE A 53 -12.57 13.21 10.66
C PHE A 53 -13.64 12.61 9.75
N ASP A 54 -13.71 11.28 9.62
CA ASP A 54 -14.73 10.66 8.79
C ASP A 54 -16.10 10.71 9.47
N GLN A 55 -17.10 11.21 8.73
CA GLN A 55 -18.48 11.32 9.16
C GLN A 55 -19.33 10.74 8.04
N ASP A 56 -19.99 9.62 8.30
CA ASP A 56 -20.93 9.00 7.38
C ASP A 56 -22.19 9.85 7.18
N VAL A 57 -22.69 10.45 8.26
CA VAL A 57 -23.90 11.29 8.27
C VAL A 57 -23.66 12.56 9.09
N SER A 58 -24.13 13.70 8.58
CA SER A 58 -24.02 14.97 9.30
C SER A 58 -24.80 14.93 10.62
N ALA A 59 -24.29 15.60 11.67
CA ALA A 59 -24.91 15.64 12.99
C ALA A 59 -26.40 16.03 12.97
N ARG A 60 -26.80 16.95 12.08
CA ARG A 60 -28.21 17.38 11.92
C ARG A 60 -29.14 16.23 11.53
N PHE A 61 -28.68 15.33 10.65
CA PHE A 61 -29.46 14.17 10.21
C PHE A 61 -29.47 13.06 11.27
N CYS A 62 -28.40 12.90 12.05
CA CYS A 62 -28.36 11.95 13.16
C CYS A 62 -29.44 12.24 14.22
N TYR A 63 -29.71 13.52 14.51
CA TYR A 63 -30.82 13.89 15.41
C TYR A 63 -32.21 13.67 14.80
N LYS A 64 -32.35 13.80 13.48
CA LYS A 64 -33.63 13.64 12.78
C LYS A 64 -34.01 12.18 12.57
N PHE A 65 -33.04 11.29 12.42
CA PHE A 65 -33.23 9.87 12.12
C PHE A 65 -32.52 8.97 13.14
N PRO A 66 -33.09 8.79 14.34
CA PRO A 66 -32.44 8.02 15.41
C PRO A 66 -32.29 6.52 15.08
N LEU A 67 -33.05 6.00 14.10
CA LEU A 67 -32.90 4.60 13.66
C LEU A 67 -31.50 4.28 13.13
N LEU A 68 -30.72 5.28 12.68
CA LEU A 68 -29.33 5.09 12.24
C LEU A 68 -28.44 4.46 13.34
N TYR A 69 -28.76 4.70 14.62
CA TYR A 69 -28.00 4.11 15.74
C TYR A 69 -28.23 2.61 15.93
N GLN A 70 -29.27 2.03 15.32
CA GLN A 70 -29.55 0.59 15.46
C GLN A 70 -28.43 -0.28 14.89
N GLU A 71 -27.68 0.20 13.90
CA GLU A 71 -26.55 -0.55 13.33
C GLU A 71 -25.47 -0.89 14.36
N GLY A 72 -25.26 -0.01 15.34
CA GLY A 72 -24.33 -0.23 16.45
C GLY A 72 -24.85 -1.29 17.42
N VAL A 73 -26.12 -1.21 17.82
CA VAL A 73 -26.75 -2.20 18.73
C VAL A 73 -26.79 -3.59 18.11
N GLN A 74 -27.02 -3.66 16.79
CA GLN A 74 -27.04 -4.91 16.04
C GLN A 74 -25.64 -5.45 15.68
N ASN A 75 -24.57 -4.74 16.06
CA ASN A 75 -23.17 -5.10 15.78
C ASN A 75 -22.88 -5.36 14.29
N LEU A 76 -23.57 -4.68 13.38
CA LEU A 76 -23.44 -4.91 11.93
C LEU A 76 -22.04 -4.53 11.42
N LEU A 77 -21.50 -3.43 11.95
CA LEU A 77 -20.22 -2.85 11.52
C LEU A 77 -18.99 -3.70 11.93
N PHE A 78 -19.06 -4.39 13.06
CA PHE A 78 -17.96 -5.20 13.63
C PHE A 78 -18.26 -6.70 13.71
N SER A 79 -19.20 -7.18 12.89
CA SER A 79 -19.47 -8.62 12.80
C SER A 79 -18.23 -9.39 12.32
N TRP A 80 -18.02 -10.59 12.87
CA TRP A 80 -16.91 -11.48 12.46
C TRP A 80 -16.89 -11.74 10.95
N LYS A 81 -18.07 -11.87 10.33
CA LYS A 81 -18.21 -12.04 8.88
C LYS A 81 -17.57 -10.89 8.12
N ARG A 82 -17.81 -9.64 8.55
CA ARG A 82 -17.23 -8.45 7.92
C ARG A 82 -15.73 -8.39 8.13
N ILE A 83 -15.24 -8.65 9.35
CA ILE A 83 -13.80 -8.67 9.64
C ILE A 83 -13.08 -9.69 8.75
N ILE A 84 -13.57 -10.92 8.70
CA ILE A 84 -13.00 -11.99 7.85
C ILE A 84 -13.08 -11.60 6.37
N GLY A 85 -14.18 -10.98 5.92
CA GLY A 85 -14.30 -10.46 4.55
C GLY A 85 -13.19 -9.46 4.20
N TRP A 86 -12.89 -8.51 5.10
CA TRP A 86 -11.78 -7.57 4.92
C TRP A 86 -10.41 -8.24 4.96
N MET A 87 -10.22 -9.26 5.81
CA MET A 87 -8.98 -10.04 5.86
C MET A 87 -8.74 -10.82 4.55
N LEU A 88 -9.78 -11.48 4.04
CA LEU A 88 -9.72 -12.21 2.77
C LEU A 88 -9.48 -11.26 1.60
N ASN A 89 -10.13 -10.09 1.58
CA ASN A 89 -9.83 -9.06 0.58
C ASN A 89 -8.34 -8.67 0.63
N GLY A 90 -7.79 -8.46 1.83
CA GLY A 90 -6.38 -8.11 2.01
C GLY A 90 -5.44 -9.20 1.49
N LEU A 91 -5.79 -10.47 1.72
CA LEU A 91 -5.06 -11.63 1.21
C LEU A 91 -5.10 -11.69 -0.32
N MET A 92 -6.28 -11.53 -0.94
CA MET A 92 -6.42 -11.52 -2.39
C MET A 92 -5.66 -10.37 -3.05
N THR A 93 -5.73 -9.17 -2.47
CA THR A 93 -4.93 -8.03 -2.93
C THR A 93 -3.44 -8.30 -2.82
N GLY A 94 -2.96 -8.87 -1.71
CA GLY A 94 -1.54 -9.21 -1.53
C GLY A 94 -1.04 -10.25 -2.54
N LEU A 95 -1.84 -11.29 -2.79
CA LEU A 95 -1.58 -12.28 -3.84
C LEU A 95 -1.47 -11.61 -5.22
N ALA A 96 -2.46 -10.78 -5.58
CA ALA A 96 -2.50 -10.09 -6.86
C ALA A 96 -1.26 -9.21 -7.07
N ILE A 97 -0.89 -8.38 -6.08
CA ILE A 97 0.30 -7.51 -6.15
C ILE A 97 1.55 -8.33 -6.42
N PHE A 98 1.77 -9.41 -5.66
CA PHE A 98 2.97 -10.22 -5.79
C PHE A 98 3.08 -10.88 -7.18
N PHE A 99 2.03 -11.56 -7.63
CA PHE A 99 2.05 -12.25 -8.93
C PHE A 99 2.16 -11.27 -10.10
N LEU A 100 1.47 -10.13 -10.04
CA LEU A 100 1.54 -9.10 -11.09
C LEU A 100 2.94 -8.49 -11.18
N CYS A 101 3.56 -8.13 -10.04
CA CYS A 101 4.91 -7.58 -10.04
C CYS A 101 5.93 -8.61 -10.53
N LYS A 102 5.80 -9.88 -10.10
CA LYS A 102 6.67 -10.97 -10.53
C LYS A 102 6.61 -11.21 -12.03
N GLU A 103 5.41 -11.32 -12.62
CA GLU A 103 5.27 -11.57 -14.06
C GLU A 103 5.67 -10.36 -14.90
N SER A 104 5.40 -9.14 -14.43
CA SER A 104 5.84 -7.91 -15.10
C SER A 104 7.38 -7.82 -15.22
N LEU A 105 8.09 -8.26 -14.18
CA LEU A 105 9.55 -8.20 -14.10
C LEU A 105 10.27 -9.43 -14.69
N LYS A 106 9.52 -10.40 -15.22
CA LYS A 106 10.06 -11.63 -15.80
C LYS A 106 10.74 -11.42 -17.15
N HIS A 107 10.36 -10.37 -17.88
CA HIS A 107 11.01 -10.03 -19.14
C HIS A 107 12.43 -9.50 -18.90
N GLN A 108 13.42 -10.16 -19.50
CA GLN A 108 14.86 -9.96 -19.25
C GLN A 108 15.41 -8.56 -19.61
N LEU A 109 14.59 -7.70 -20.22
CA LEU A 109 14.94 -6.34 -20.64
C LEU A 109 14.05 -5.33 -19.89
N TYR A 110 14.36 -5.11 -18.62
CA TYR A 110 13.60 -4.17 -17.79
C TYR A 110 13.94 -2.71 -18.11
N ASN A 111 15.19 -2.43 -18.49
CA ASN A 111 15.68 -1.10 -18.83
C ASN A 111 16.21 -1.09 -20.27
N PRO A 112 16.01 -0.04 -21.09
CA PRO A 112 16.66 0.11 -22.39
C PRO A 112 18.20 -0.07 -22.36
N ASN A 113 18.83 0.09 -21.20
CA ASN A 113 20.26 -0.18 -20.98
C ASN A 113 20.61 -1.67 -20.76
N GLY A 114 19.66 -2.60 -20.87
CA GLY A 114 19.91 -4.04 -20.77
C GLY A 114 20.19 -4.58 -19.36
N LYS A 115 19.96 -3.79 -18.30
CA LYS A 115 20.10 -4.24 -16.91
C LYS A 115 18.95 -5.17 -16.53
N THR A 116 19.28 -6.28 -15.86
CA THR A 116 18.31 -7.26 -15.35
C THR A 116 17.59 -6.72 -14.12
N ALA A 117 16.33 -7.16 -13.91
CA ALA A 117 15.55 -6.81 -12.73
C ALA A 117 16.12 -7.51 -11.49
N GLY A 118 16.81 -6.76 -10.63
CA GLY A 118 17.27 -7.24 -9.32
C GLY A 118 16.16 -7.27 -8.27
N ARG A 119 16.46 -7.87 -7.10
CA ARG A 119 15.57 -7.90 -5.91
C ARG A 119 15.08 -6.50 -5.54
N GLU A 120 15.94 -5.51 -5.64
CA GLU A 120 15.68 -4.11 -5.28
C GLU A 120 14.58 -3.49 -6.14
N ILE A 121 14.58 -3.80 -7.45
CA ILE A 121 13.57 -3.33 -8.41
C ILE A 121 12.23 -4.01 -8.12
N LEU A 122 12.23 -5.31 -7.85
CA LEU A 122 11.04 -6.05 -7.45
C LEU A 122 10.45 -5.49 -6.15
N GLY A 123 11.28 -5.29 -5.12
CA GLY A 123 10.86 -4.73 -3.84
C GLY A 123 10.32 -3.31 -3.95
N GLY A 124 11.00 -2.44 -4.70
CA GLY A 124 10.53 -1.08 -4.95
C GLY A 124 9.21 -1.04 -5.72
N THR A 125 9.06 -1.90 -6.73
CA THR A 125 7.81 -2.01 -7.51
C THR A 125 6.65 -2.51 -6.65
N MET A 126 6.84 -3.64 -5.96
CA MET A 126 5.82 -4.21 -5.08
C MET A 126 5.41 -3.24 -3.98
N TYR A 127 6.36 -2.55 -3.34
CA TYR A 127 6.02 -1.60 -2.29
C TYR A 127 5.23 -0.41 -2.83
N THR A 128 5.61 0.11 -4.00
CA THR A 128 4.85 1.21 -4.64
C THR A 128 3.42 0.76 -4.94
N CYS A 129 3.25 -0.45 -5.46
CA CYS A 129 1.93 -1.05 -5.69
C CYS A 129 1.11 -1.15 -4.39
N VAL A 130 1.71 -1.61 -3.28
CA VAL A 130 1.02 -1.66 -1.98
C VAL A 130 0.60 -0.27 -1.52
N VAL A 131 1.48 0.73 -1.61
CA VAL A 131 1.18 2.12 -1.20
C VAL A 131 -0.01 2.66 -1.99
N TRP A 132 -0.03 2.47 -3.32
CA TRP A 132 -1.14 2.91 -4.15
C TRP A 132 -2.45 2.21 -3.81
N VAL A 133 -2.46 0.87 -3.79
CA VAL A 133 -3.70 0.10 -3.58
C VAL A 133 -4.29 0.35 -2.20
N VAL A 134 -3.46 0.40 -1.16
CA VAL A 134 -3.93 0.64 0.21
C VAL A 134 -4.54 2.04 0.33
N ASN A 135 -3.93 3.07 -0.28
CA ASN A 135 -4.48 4.43 -0.27
C ASN A 135 -5.74 4.58 -1.13
N LEU A 136 -5.82 3.92 -2.28
CA LEU A 136 -7.01 3.94 -3.12
C LEU A 136 -8.17 3.17 -2.48
N GLN A 137 -7.89 2.00 -1.90
CA GLN A 137 -8.90 1.25 -1.13
C GLN A 137 -9.43 2.09 0.04
N MET A 138 -8.59 2.96 0.62
CA MET A 138 -9.04 3.93 1.63
C MET A 138 -9.98 4.97 1.03
N ALA A 139 -9.59 5.57 -0.09
CA ALA A 139 -10.41 6.57 -0.78
C ALA A 139 -11.78 6.02 -1.17
N LEU A 140 -11.85 4.74 -1.57
CA LEU A 140 -13.11 4.03 -1.87
C LEU A 140 -13.94 3.68 -0.63
N ALA A 141 -13.30 3.55 0.54
CA ALA A 141 -13.99 3.18 1.79
C ALA A 141 -14.56 4.39 2.53
N ILE A 142 -14.05 5.60 2.27
CA ILE A 142 -14.49 6.84 2.92
C ILE A 142 -15.85 7.26 2.36
N SER A 143 -16.76 7.66 3.25
CA SER A 143 -18.11 8.12 2.86
C SER A 143 -18.16 9.62 2.62
N TYR A 144 -17.43 10.42 3.41
CA TYR A 144 -17.43 11.88 3.28
C TYR A 144 -16.04 12.43 3.02
N PHE A 145 -15.76 12.72 1.75
CA PHE A 145 -14.43 13.05 1.27
C PHE A 145 -14.04 14.51 1.56
N THR A 146 -13.45 14.76 2.73
CA THR A 146 -13.01 16.10 3.16
C THR A 146 -11.69 16.52 2.53
N TRP A 147 -11.38 17.82 2.62
CA TRP A 147 -10.09 18.37 2.18
C TRP A 147 -8.91 17.78 2.96
N VAL A 148 -9.09 17.50 4.27
CA VAL A 148 -8.04 16.87 5.10
C VAL A 148 -7.73 15.46 4.61
N GLN A 149 -8.75 14.66 4.30
CA GLN A 149 -8.54 13.30 3.78
C GLN A 149 -7.85 13.29 2.41
N HIS A 150 -8.16 14.25 1.53
CA HIS A 150 -7.42 14.41 0.26
C HIS A 150 -5.94 14.66 0.52
N ILE A 151 -5.61 15.63 1.38
CA ILE A 151 -4.22 15.96 1.71
C ILE A 151 -3.51 14.73 2.26
N VAL A 152 -4.15 13.97 3.15
CA VAL A 152 -3.50 12.83 3.81
C VAL A 152 -3.31 11.65 2.85
N ILE A 153 -4.29 11.34 2.00
CA ILE A 153 -4.19 10.22 1.04
C ILE A 153 -3.21 10.54 -0.09
N TRP A 154 -3.37 11.69 -0.76
CA TRP A 154 -2.46 12.07 -1.83
C TRP A 154 -1.08 12.46 -1.31
N GLY A 155 -1.03 13.05 -0.11
CA GLY A 155 0.21 13.37 0.58
C GLY A 155 1.00 12.13 0.97
N SER A 156 0.36 11.01 1.33
CA SER A 156 1.08 9.76 1.63
C SER A 156 1.74 9.17 0.37
N VAL A 157 1.04 9.23 -0.77
CA VAL A 157 1.56 8.80 -2.08
C VAL A 157 2.69 9.73 -2.54
N ALA A 158 2.51 11.05 -2.44
CA ALA A 158 3.55 12.02 -2.77
C ALA A 158 4.79 11.85 -1.87
N PHE A 159 4.57 11.65 -0.56
CA PHE A 159 5.63 11.40 0.41
C PHE A 159 6.41 10.13 0.05
N TRP A 160 5.78 9.09 -0.50
CA TRP A 160 6.48 7.87 -0.91
C TRP A 160 7.48 8.15 -2.04
N TYR A 161 7.07 8.89 -3.07
CA TYR A 161 7.96 9.25 -4.16
C TYR A 161 9.07 10.23 -3.74
N ILE A 162 8.74 11.21 -2.88
CA ILE A 162 9.74 12.11 -2.30
C ILE A 162 10.76 11.32 -1.49
N PHE A 163 10.30 10.38 -0.67
CA PHE A 163 11.16 9.51 0.12
C PHE A 163 12.07 8.67 -0.79
N LEU A 164 11.55 8.04 -1.85
CA LEU A 164 12.36 7.29 -2.80
C LEU A 164 13.46 8.15 -3.47
N MET A 165 13.15 9.39 -3.83
CA MET A 165 14.12 10.31 -4.42
C MET A 165 15.22 10.72 -3.41
N ILE A 166 14.83 11.11 -2.20
CA ILE A 166 15.77 11.57 -1.17
C ILE A 166 16.63 10.39 -0.68
N TYR A 167 15.99 9.29 -0.26
CA TYR A 167 16.66 8.11 0.26
C TYR A 167 17.60 7.48 -0.77
N GLY A 168 17.14 7.35 -2.02
CA GLY A 168 17.96 6.83 -3.12
C GLY A 168 19.12 7.74 -3.53
N ALA A 169 19.12 9.02 -3.14
CA ALA A 169 20.23 9.94 -3.36
C ALA A 169 21.24 10.00 -2.20
N MET A 170 20.91 9.43 -1.04
CA MET A 170 21.82 9.36 0.11
C MET A 170 23.01 8.45 -0.18
N ALA A 171 24.10 8.61 0.57
CA ALA A 171 25.30 7.79 0.39
C ALA A 171 24.98 6.28 0.45
N PRO A 172 25.68 5.43 -0.33
CA PRO A 172 25.45 3.98 -0.35
C PRO A 172 25.59 3.31 1.02
N SER A 173 26.35 3.90 1.94
CA SER A 173 26.49 3.44 3.33
C SER A 173 25.19 3.48 4.12
N PHE A 174 24.24 4.35 3.73
CA PHE A 174 22.95 4.50 4.40
C PHE A 174 21.80 3.90 3.58
N SER A 175 21.82 4.10 2.26
CA SER A 175 20.76 3.63 1.38
C SER A 175 20.88 2.14 1.02
N THR A 176 22.05 1.52 1.24
CA THR A 176 22.37 0.13 0.89
C THR A 176 21.83 -0.25 -0.50
N ASP A 177 20.81 -1.08 -0.52
CA ASP A 177 20.20 -1.70 -1.70
C ASP A 177 19.17 -0.79 -2.40
N ALA A 178 18.99 0.45 -1.96
CA ALA A 178 18.05 1.40 -2.57
C ALA A 178 18.77 2.55 -3.31
N TYR A 179 20.10 2.54 -3.34
CA TYR A 179 20.88 3.64 -3.91
C TYR A 179 20.62 3.77 -5.42
N LYS A 180 20.08 4.92 -5.81
CA LYS A 180 19.69 5.29 -7.19
C LYS A 180 18.74 4.34 -7.92
N VAL A 181 18.18 3.33 -7.25
CA VAL A 181 17.26 2.36 -7.85
C VAL A 181 16.03 3.04 -8.44
N PHE A 182 15.48 4.04 -7.75
CA PHE A 182 14.32 4.77 -8.25
C PHE A 182 14.62 5.57 -9.51
N LEU A 183 15.68 6.39 -9.50
CA LEU A 183 16.00 7.29 -10.60
C LEU A 183 16.56 6.57 -11.83
N GLU A 184 17.37 5.52 -11.63
CA GLU A 184 18.06 4.84 -12.74
C GLU A 184 17.31 3.63 -13.29
N ALA A 185 16.47 2.97 -12.47
CA ALA A 185 15.81 1.72 -12.86
C ALA A 185 14.28 1.83 -12.90
N LEU A 186 13.63 2.30 -11.82
CA LEU A 186 12.15 2.27 -11.72
C LEU A 186 11.49 3.38 -12.55
N ALA A 187 11.89 4.64 -12.36
CA ALA A 187 11.25 5.80 -13.00
C ALA A 187 11.37 5.79 -14.54
N PRO A 188 12.50 5.39 -15.16
CA PRO A 188 12.64 5.35 -16.62
C PRO A 188 11.87 4.20 -17.27
N ALA A 189 11.54 3.14 -16.52
CA ALA A 189 10.92 1.93 -17.05
C ALA A 189 9.40 2.12 -17.22
N PRO A 190 8.85 2.04 -18.45
CA PRO A 190 7.40 2.14 -18.66
C PRO A 190 6.63 0.99 -18.00
N SER A 191 7.26 -0.19 -17.91
CA SER A 191 6.70 -1.37 -17.25
C SER A 191 6.38 -1.12 -15.77
N TYR A 192 7.19 -0.32 -15.06
CA TYR A 192 6.91 0.06 -13.67
C TYR A 192 5.57 0.80 -13.56
N TRP A 193 5.39 1.86 -14.34
CA TRP A 193 4.17 2.67 -14.33
C TRP A 193 2.94 1.87 -14.77
N LEU A 194 3.07 1.06 -15.83
CA LEU A 194 1.98 0.20 -16.29
C LEU A 194 1.57 -0.83 -15.22
N THR A 195 2.55 -1.44 -14.53
CA THR A 195 2.25 -2.37 -13.44
C THR A 195 1.54 -1.68 -12.29
N THR A 196 2.00 -0.49 -11.90
CA THR A 196 1.33 0.27 -10.85
C THR A 196 -0.12 0.59 -11.23
N LEU A 197 -0.38 1.03 -12.47
CA LEU A 197 -1.73 1.33 -12.94
C LEU A 197 -2.61 0.08 -13.02
N PHE A 198 -2.08 -1.01 -13.55
CA PHE A 198 -2.85 -2.25 -13.70
C PHE A 198 -3.26 -2.84 -12.35
N VAL A 199 -2.39 -2.73 -11.34
CA VAL A 199 -2.68 -3.17 -9.97
C VAL A 199 -3.78 -2.33 -9.30
N MET A 200 -4.03 -1.10 -9.77
CA MET A 200 -5.10 -0.24 -9.24
C MET A 200 -6.50 -0.58 -9.78
N ILE A 201 -6.57 -1.28 -10.92
CA ILE A 201 -7.82 -1.66 -11.60
C ILE A 201 -8.32 -2.99 -11.05
#